data_AF-A0A015X6A6-F1
#
_entry.id   AF-A0A015X6A6-F1
#
_cell.length_a   1.000
_cell.length_b   1.000
_cell.length_c   1.000
_cell.angle_alpha   90.00
_cell.angle_beta   90.00
_cell.angle_gamma   90.00
#
_symmetry.space_group_name_H-M   'P 1'
#
loop_
_entity.id
_entity.type
_entity.pdbx_description
1 polymer ?
#
loop_
_entity_poly.entity_id
_entity_poly.type
_entity_poly.pdbx_seq_one_letter_code
_entity_poly.pdbx_strand_id
1 'polypeptide(L)' 'VFLLLTALIHNFYKTIISKLDTKAFGLKETSRIKAFVFSFISVPAKWIMTARQYVLNIYTENRAYARPFKTEFG' A
#
# COMPACT_ATOMS: atom_id res chain seq x y z
N VAL A 1 5.38 -19.25 13.44
CA VAL A 1 5.30 -17.78 13.16
C VAL A 1 5.03 -17.43 11.69
N PHE A 2 5.67 -18.07 10.71
CA PHE A 2 5.47 -17.76 9.28
C PHE A 2 4.04 -17.96 8.75
N LEU A 3 3.34 -19.01 9.19
CA LEU A 3 1.96 -19.32 8.77
C LEU A 3 0.95 -18.24 9.20
N LEU A 4 1.06 -17.72 10.43
CA LEU A 4 0.18 -16.67 10.94
C LEU A 4 0.38 -15.35 10.19
N LEU A 5 1.63 -14.97 9.94
CA LEU A 5 1.94 -13.76 9.17
C LEU A 5 1.38 -13.85 7.74
N THR A 6 1.49 -15.04 7.13
CA THR A 6 0.97 -15.29 5.79
C THR A 6 -0.56 -15.22 5.76
N ALA A 7 -1.25 -15.76 6.78
CA ALA A 7 -2.71 -15.68 6.89
C ALA A 7 -3.20 -14.24 7.09
N LEU A 8 -2.51 -13.45 7.92
CA LEU A 8 -2.80 -12.03 8.12
C LEU A 8 -2.66 -11.22 6.82
N ILE A 9 -1.54 -11.39 6.11
CA ILE A 9 -1.31 -10.73 4.82
C ILE A 9 -2.37 -11.16 3.80
N HIS A 10 -2.78 -12.43 3.79
CA HIS A 10 -3.81 -12.93 2.89
C HIS A 10 -5.19 -12.30 3.17
N ASN A 11 -5.60 -12.23 4.43
CA ASN A 11 -6.87 -11.61 4.82
C ASN A 11 -6.88 -10.10 4.51
N PHE A 12 -5.76 -9.43 4.76
CA PHE A 12 -5.60 -8.01 4.43
C PHE A 12 -5.67 -7.75 2.93
N TYR A 13 -4.99 -8.58 2.13
CA TYR A 13 -5.05 -8.53 0.67
C TYR A 13 -6.48 -8.70 0.12
N LYS A 14 -7.21 -9.72 0.59
CA LYS A 14 -8.62 -9.93 0.20
C LYS A 14 -9.48 -8.71 0.51
N THR A 15 -9.26 -8.10 1.68
CA THR A 15 -10.02 -6.93 2.12
C THR A 15 -9.71 -5.71 1.24
N ILE A 16 -8.44 -5.47 0.92
CA ILE A 16 -8.04 -4.34 0.06
C ILE A 16 -8.59 -4.52 -1.35
N ILE A 17 -8.44 -5.69 -1.97
CA ILE A 17 -8.96 -5.90 -3.34
C ILE A 17 -10.48 -5.75 -3.39
N SER A 18 -11.19 -6.17 -2.34
CA SER A 18 -12.65 -6.01 -2.30
C SER A 18 -13.11 -4.56 -2.11
N LYS A 19 -12.28 -3.68 -1.55
CA LYS A 19 -12.65 -2.31 -1.17
C LYS A 19 -12.02 -1.24 -2.06
N LEU A 20 -10.87 -1.55 -2.67
CA LEU A 20 -10.05 -0.65 -3.43
C LEU A 20 -10.15 -1.00 -4.91
N ASP A 21 -10.44 -0.02 -5.76
CA ASP A 21 -10.46 -0.20 -7.20
C ASP A 21 -9.03 -0.41 -7.73
N THR A 22 -8.60 -1.67 -7.84
CA THR A 22 -7.24 -2.04 -8.23
C THR A 22 -6.84 -1.49 -9.60
N LYS A 23 -7.81 -1.21 -10.48
CA LYS A 23 -7.58 -0.60 -11.79
C LYS A 23 -7.06 0.84 -11.67
N ALA A 24 -7.53 1.59 -10.67
CA ALA A 24 -7.08 2.96 -10.41
C ALA A 24 -5.59 3.01 -10.00
N PHE A 25 -5.09 1.93 -9.40
CA PHE A 25 -3.70 1.80 -8.95
C PHE A 25 -2.80 1.10 -9.99
N GLY A 26 -3.31 0.74 -11.16
CA GLY A 26 -2.56 -0.01 -12.18
C GLY A 26 -2.24 -1.46 -11.79
N LEU A 27 -2.94 -1.99 -10.78
CA LEU A 27 -2.72 -3.32 -10.23
C LEU A 27 -3.73 -4.31 -10.83
N LYS A 28 -3.25 -5.49 -11.23
CA LYS A 28 -4.11 -6.61 -11.63
C LYS A 28 -4.56 -7.36 -10.38
N GLU A 29 -5.86 -7.62 -10.26
CA GLU A 29 -6.48 -8.40 -9.18
C GLU A 29 -5.91 -9.82 -9.06
N THR A 30 -5.35 -10.35 -10.15
CA THR A 30 -4.71 -11.67 -10.23
C THR A 30 -3.23 -11.66 -9.86
N SER A 31 -2.65 -10.52 -9.47
CA SER A 31 -1.23 -10.43 -9.10
C SER A 31 -0.92 -11.23 -7.84
N ARG A 32 0.32 -11.75 -7.74
CA ARG A 32 0.77 -12.47 -6.54
C ARG A 32 0.82 -11.51 -5.34
N ILE A 33 0.39 -11.94 -4.17
CA ILE A 33 0.35 -11.14 -2.93
C ILE A 33 1.66 -10.39 -2.64
N LYS A 34 2.82 -11.05 -2.84
CA LYS A 34 4.12 -10.42 -2.64
C LYS A 34 4.41 -9.31 -3.66
N ALA A 35 4.04 -9.53 -4.92
CA ALA A 35 4.19 -8.53 -5.98
C ALA A 35 3.23 -7.35 -5.77
N PHE A 36 2.00 -7.63 -5.30
CA PHE A 36 1.05 -6.60 -4.90
C PHE A 36 1.60 -5.75 -3.76
N VAL A 37 2.06 -6.36 -2.66
CA VAL A 37 2.62 -5.63 -1.50
C VAL A 37 3.84 -4.80 -1.92
N PHE A 38 4.71 -5.36 -2.76
CA PHE A 38 5.87 -4.65 -3.28
C PHE A 38 5.46 -3.43 -4.14
N SER A 39 4.58 -3.65 -5.12
CA SER A 39 4.14 -2.60 -6.05
C SER A 39 3.21 -1.56 -5.41
N PHE A 40 2.46 -1.91 -4.38
CA PHE A 40 1.49 -1.02 -3.73
C PHE A 40 2.06 -0.28 -2.52
N ILE A 41 2.96 -0.91 -1.75
CA ILE A 41 3.48 -0.35 -0.50
C ILE A 41 4.95 0.04 -0.65
N SER A 42 5.79 -0.89 -1.11
CA SER A 42 7.26 -0.71 -1.06
C SER A 42 7.82 0.22 -2.14
N VAL A 43 7.25 0.22 -3.34
CA VAL A 43 7.71 1.03 -4.47
C VAL A 43 7.21 2.48 -4.39
N PRO A 44 5.91 2.74 -4.14
CA PRO A 44 5.39 4.10 -4.18
C PRO A 44 5.62 4.87 -2.88
N ALA A 45 6.02 4.22 -1.79
CA ALA A 45 6.14 4.86 -0.50
C ALA A 45 7.44 4.47 0.22
N LYS A 46 8.09 5.44 0.85
CA LYS A 46 9.28 5.20 1.68
C LYS A 46 9.14 5.97 2.99
N TRP A 47 9.49 5.29 4.07
CA TRP A 47 9.56 5.87 5.39
C TRP A 47 10.76 6.82 5.47
N ILE A 48 10.53 8.07 5.83
CA ILE A 48 11.55 9.08 6.07
C ILE A 48 11.46 9.53 7.51
N MET A 49 12.61 9.69 8.16
CA MET A 49 12.68 10.30 9.48
C MET A 49 12.60 11.82 9.33
N THR A 50 11.51 12.42 9.81
CA THR A 50 11.29 13.88 9.82
C THR A 50 11.03 14.30 11.25
N ALA A 51 11.81 15.27 11.76
CA ALA A 51 11.61 15.84 13.10
C ALA A 51 11.36 14.81 14.23
N ARG A 52 12.14 13.72 14.24
CA ARG A 52 12.06 12.59 15.21
C ARG A 52 10.86 11.66 15.03
N GLN A 53 10.07 11.81 13.97
CA GLN A 53 8.97 10.91 13.62
C GLN A 53 9.26 10.20 12.30
N TYR A 54 8.92 8.91 12.20
CA TYR A 54 8.92 8.21 10.91
C TYR A 54 7.61 8.53 10.19
N VAL A 55 7.73 9.26 9.09
CA VAL A 55 6.61 9.63 8.23
C VAL A 55 6.72 8.83 6.94
N LEU A 56 5.61 8.21 6.51
CA LEU A 56 5.55 7.51 5.25
C LEU A 56 5.37 8.54 4.13
N ASN A 57 6.42 8.79 3.36
CA ASN A 57 6.34 9.67 2.21
C ASN A 57 5.96 8.89 0.96
N ILE A 58 4.95 9.37 0.24
CA ILE A 58 4.45 8.73 -0.97
C ILE A 58 5.01 9.50 -2.17
N TYR A 59 5.85 8.84 -2.94
CA TYR A 59 6.59 9.42 -4.06
C TYR A 59 5.90 9.23 -5.41
N THR A 60 4.74 8.57 -5.45
CA THR A 60 4.01 8.35 -6.70
C THR A 60 3.07 9.52 -7.00
N GLU A 61 3.15 10.02 -8.24
CA GLU A 61 2.24 11.04 -8.79
C GLU A 61 0.87 10.48 -9.19
N ASN A 62 0.64 9.16 -9.00
CA ASN A 62 -0.64 8.57 -9.32
C ASN A 62 -1.73 9.11 -8.36
N ARG A 63 -2.67 9.87 -8.93
CA ARG A 63 -3.81 10.51 -8.25
C ARG A 63 -4.63 9.55 -7.40
N ALA A 64 -4.62 8.24 -7.71
CA ALA A 64 -5.27 7.22 -6.90
C ALA A 64 -4.66 7.10 -5.50
N TYR A 65 -3.34 7.33 -5.34
CA TYR A 65 -2.66 7.35 -4.05
C TYR A 65 -2.82 8.68 -3.31
N ALA A 66 -3.15 9.77 -4.01
CA ALA A 66 -3.31 11.09 -3.40
C ALA A 66 -4.57 11.24 -2.53
N ARG A 67 -5.59 10.39 -2.71
CA ARG A 67 -6.85 10.46 -1.94
C ARG A 67 -6.82 9.69 -0.61
N PRO A 68 -6.42 8.40 -0.57
CA PRO A 68 -6.50 7.60 0.64
C PRO A 68 -5.46 7.98 1.71
N PHE A 69 -4.38 8.66 1.32
CA PHE A 69 -3.27 9.01 2.23
C PHE A 69 -3.13 10.51 2.48
N LYS A 70 -4.05 11.35 1.98
CA LYS A 70 -4.10 12.77 2.32
C LYS A 70 -4.47 12.90 3.80
N THR A 71 -3.46 13.07 4.62
CA THR A 71 -3.60 13.52 6.00
C THR A 71 -3.61 15.06 5.96
N GLU A 72 -4.34 15.72 6.84
CA GLU A 72 -4.53 17.19 6.85
C GLU A 72 -3.25 18.02 7.09
N PHE A 73 -2.08 17.39 7.06
CA PHE A 73 -0.78 18.01 7.16
C PHE A 73 -0.13 17.92 5.77
N GLY A 74 -0.06 19.08 5.11
CA GLY A 74 0.22 19.26 3.68
C GLY A 74 1.56 18.76 3.17
#